data_AF-A0A925XB72-F1
#
_entry.id   AF-A0A925XB72-F1
#
_cell.length_a   1.000
_cell.length_b   1.000
_cell.length_c   1.000
_cell.angle_alpha   90.00
_cell.angle_beta   90.00
_cell.angle_gamma   90.00
#
_symmetry.space_group_name_H-M   'P 1'
#
loop_
_entity.id
_entity.type
_entity.pdbx_description
1 polymer ?
#
loop_
_entity_poly.entity_id
_entity_poly.type
_entity_poly.pdbx_seq_one_letter_code
_entity_poly.pdbx_strand_id
1 'polypeptide(L)'
;MFTFKKINNITGWSVFGIAALTYMLTVEPTASFWDCGEFIAASYKLQVPHPPGAPFFLLINRLFSMLSFGDVTKVAYWVNVSSALASAFTSLFLFWTITLLGRRVLKITSDVVSVPQTILLMGAGTVGALAYTFCDSAWWSAVEAEVYAMSSFFTAFVVWAMFKWELIEDEAASNRWLIFIAYTIGLTIGVHLLNLVTLPALALIYYFKKYKITPLGIGAALLAGFVLIFVVQNAIIPGLPSFAQSLEILFVNDLGLPFYSGIIFFLLVFFGALVFGLIYTQRKQLVLANTGLLALSFILIGYASYTQVLIRSNFNTPINENNPSDNIKFVSYLKREQYGDRPLLYGPNFTSQLLDQKQGEGLYRKDNKTGKYEIYDYRIENIFDPNKVEDPEQREQIKRVLRERGNPKNGLTLFPRLFSKADNHPQIYRQRLNFGAKENPSFGHNVKWFFERQLGYMYFRYFLWNFGGRESDIEGATYLRPWEVSTKGLPHELQNNKGRNQYFWLPLFLVILGLIFLFGKDRQAFAIVGLLYIFTGIALVVFLNSPPVEPRERDYIYV
;
A
#
# COMPACT_ATOMS: atom_id res chain seq x y z
N MET A 1 -24.51 -2.40 36.90
CA MET A 1 -23.08 -2.74 36.66
C MET A 1 -22.83 -2.65 35.16
N PHE A 2 -21.77 -1.97 34.69
CA PHE A 2 -21.47 -1.91 33.25
C PHE A 2 -21.01 -3.28 32.73
N THR A 3 -21.53 -3.75 31.60
CA THR A 3 -21.06 -4.99 30.96
C THR A 3 -19.68 -4.79 30.34
N PHE A 4 -18.88 -5.86 30.19
CA PHE A 4 -17.57 -5.79 29.53
C PHE A 4 -17.65 -5.11 28.15
N LYS A 5 -18.66 -5.47 27.35
CA LYS A 5 -18.90 -4.86 26.02
C LYS A 5 -19.06 -3.34 26.11
N LYS A 6 -19.81 -2.85 27.11
CA LYS A 6 -20.02 -1.41 27.30
C LYS A 6 -18.73 -0.71 27.74
N ILE A 7 -17.97 -1.30 28.66
CA ILE A 7 -16.67 -0.77 29.11
C ILE A 7 -15.66 -0.74 27.96
N ASN A 8 -15.55 -1.83 27.19
CA ASN A 8 -14.69 -1.92 26.01
C ASN A 8 -15.03 -0.85 24.97
N ASN A 9 -16.31 -0.61 24.70
CA ASN A 9 -16.72 0.40 23.74
C ASN A 9 -16.41 1.82 24.23
N ILE A 10 -16.71 2.14 25.49
CA ILE A 10 -16.42 3.45 26.08
C ILE A 10 -14.92 3.72 26.11
N THR A 11 -14.12 2.73 26.51
CA THR A 11 -12.65 2.87 26.57
C THR A 11 -12.07 3.08 25.17
N GLY A 12 -12.52 2.32 24.17
CA GLY A 12 -12.10 2.52 22.78
C GLY A 12 -12.41 3.94 22.29
N TRP A 13 -13.64 4.42 22.50
CA TRP A 13 -14.00 5.79 22.12
C TRP A 13 -13.26 6.85 22.93
N SER A 14 -12.84 6.55 24.16
CA SER A 14 -11.97 7.42 24.94
C SER A 14 -10.56 7.49 24.34
N VAL A 15 -10.01 6.36 23.90
CA VAL A 15 -8.74 6.31 23.14
C VAL A 15 -8.84 7.10 21.85
N PHE A 16 -9.94 6.95 21.10
CA PHE A 16 -10.22 7.79 19.93
C PHE A 16 -10.21 9.27 20.29
N GLY A 17 -10.90 9.66 21.38
CA GLY A 17 -10.96 11.06 21.83
C GLY A 17 -9.58 11.64 22.18
N ILE A 18 -8.74 10.85 22.87
CA ILE A 18 -7.35 11.25 23.20
C ILE A 18 -6.52 11.43 21.92
N ALA A 19 -6.58 10.47 21.00
CA ALA A 19 -5.82 10.53 19.75
C ALA A 19 -6.29 11.69 18.86
N ALA A 20 -7.61 11.84 18.69
CA ALA A 20 -8.20 12.93 17.91
C ALA A 20 -7.81 14.30 18.48
N LEU A 21 -7.92 14.48 19.80
CA LEU A 21 -7.51 15.73 20.45
C LEU A 21 -6.01 16.00 20.23
N THR A 22 -5.17 14.99 20.45
CA THR A 22 -3.72 15.11 20.27
C THR A 22 -3.37 15.56 18.86
N TYR A 23 -3.88 14.88 17.84
CA TYR A 23 -3.59 15.20 16.45
C TYR A 23 -4.21 16.52 16.01
N MET A 24 -5.42 16.86 16.44
CA MET A 24 -6.05 18.15 16.10
C MET A 24 -5.33 19.33 16.76
N LEU A 25 -4.73 19.16 17.95
CA LEU A 25 -3.94 20.22 18.59
C LEU A 25 -2.61 20.49 17.88
N THR A 26 -2.13 19.54 17.09
CA THR A 26 -0.85 19.62 16.37
C THR A 26 -1.03 19.54 14.85
N VAL A 27 -2.26 19.68 14.35
CA VAL A 27 -2.56 19.55 12.92
C VAL A 27 -1.90 20.71 12.16
N GLU A 28 -1.37 20.42 10.97
CA GLU A 28 -0.83 21.48 10.12
C GLU A 28 -1.94 22.50 9.78
N PRO A 29 -1.74 23.80 10.08
CA PRO A 29 -2.77 24.81 9.81
C PRO A 29 -2.91 25.13 8.31
N THR A 30 -1.87 24.84 7.53
CA THR A 30 -1.76 25.12 6.10
C THR A 30 -1.32 23.89 5.31
N ALA A 31 -1.05 24.04 4.02
CA ALA A 31 -0.44 22.96 3.24
C ALA A 31 1.00 22.71 3.72
N SER A 32 1.32 21.46 4.04
CA SER A 32 2.68 21.02 4.28
C SER A 32 3.41 20.76 2.95
N PHE A 33 4.71 20.47 3.04
CA PHE A 33 5.58 20.26 1.90
C PHE A 33 5.24 18.95 1.14
N TRP A 34 5.54 18.89 -0.17
CA TRP A 34 5.25 17.77 -1.10
C TRP A 34 3.79 17.62 -1.56
N ASP A 35 3.24 16.40 -1.47
CA ASP A 35 2.01 15.98 -2.15
C ASP A 35 0.77 16.53 -1.43
N CYS A 36 0.87 16.87 -0.13
CA CYS A 36 -0.19 17.50 0.66
C CYS A 36 -0.81 18.74 -0.01
N GLY A 37 0.01 19.65 -0.55
CA GLY A 37 -0.48 20.85 -1.23
C GLY A 37 -1.33 20.51 -2.47
N GLU A 38 -0.88 19.53 -3.25
CA GLU A 38 -1.62 19.01 -4.40
C GLU A 38 -2.92 18.33 -3.96
N PHE A 39 -2.87 17.44 -2.97
CA PHE A 39 -4.04 16.72 -2.46
C PHE A 39 -5.08 17.65 -1.85
N ILE A 40 -4.69 18.69 -1.12
CA ILE A 40 -5.59 19.73 -0.59
C ILE A 40 -6.26 20.46 -1.74
N ALA A 41 -5.48 20.91 -2.73
CA ALA A 41 -5.97 21.65 -3.89
C ALA A 41 -6.86 20.79 -4.79
N ALA A 42 -6.59 19.49 -4.90
CA ALA A 42 -7.38 18.52 -5.64
C ALA A 42 -8.63 18.08 -4.88
N SER A 43 -8.62 18.03 -3.55
CA SER A 43 -9.77 17.67 -2.72
C SER A 43 -10.81 18.79 -2.67
N TYR A 44 -10.38 20.03 -2.44
CA TYR A 44 -11.19 21.20 -2.81
C TYR A 44 -11.42 21.12 -4.32
N LYS A 45 -12.51 21.53 -4.95
CA LYS A 45 -12.69 21.41 -6.43
C LYS A 45 -12.65 19.99 -7.09
N LEU A 46 -12.27 18.89 -6.41
CA LEU A 46 -12.26 17.52 -6.98
C LEU A 46 -11.47 17.42 -8.30
N GLN A 47 -10.16 17.60 -8.26
CA GLN A 47 -9.28 17.59 -9.44
C GLN A 47 -8.64 16.21 -9.64
N VAL A 48 -7.72 16.08 -10.62
CA VAL A 48 -7.03 14.81 -10.90
C VAL A 48 -5.54 14.97 -10.57
N PRO A 49 -5.11 14.50 -9.38
CA PRO A 49 -3.73 14.62 -8.95
C PRO A 49 -2.87 13.52 -9.58
N HIS A 50 -1.61 13.43 -9.18
CA HIS A 50 -0.66 12.45 -9.69
C HIS A 50 -1.17 11.00 -9.61
N PRO A 51 -0.82 10.13 -10.59
CA PRO A 51 -1.33 8.76 -10.63
C PRO A 51 -0.89 7.92 -9.42
N PRO A 52 -1.80 7.10 -8.84
CA PRO A 52 -3.10 6.71 -9.37
C PRO A 52 -4.29 7.55 -8.85
N GLY A 53 -4.08 8.71 -8.22
CA GLY A 53 -5.13 9.72 -8.03
C GLY A 53 -5.91 9.73 -6.72
N ALA A 54 -5.97 8.61 -5.99
CA ALA A 54 -6.67 8.50 -4.70
C ALA A 54 -8.09 9.13 -4.63
N PRO A 55 -9.00 8.80 -5.58
CA PRO A 55 -10.29 9.49 -5.74
C PRO A 55 -11.25 9.38 -4.54
N PHE A 56 -11.26 8.25 -3.82
CA PHE A 56 -12.07 8.12 -2.60
C PHE A 56 -11.55 9.02 -1.49
N PHE A 57 -10.22 9.13 -1.34
CA PHE A 57 -9.60 10.09 -0.43
C PHE A 57 -9.99 11.53 -0.77
N LEU A 58 -9.94 11.91 -2.06
CA LEU A 58 -10.39 13.24 -2.51
C LEU A 58 -11.87 13.51 -2.20
N LEU A 59 -12.74 12.51 -2.38
CA LEU A 59 -14.17 12.64 -2.10
C LEU A 59 -14.44 12.87 -0.61
N ILE A 60 -13.77 12.14 0.28
CA ILE A 60 -13.88 12.36 1.73
C ILE A 60 -13.34 13.75 2.10
N ASN A 61 -12.16 14.11 1.61
CA ASN A 61 -11.55 15.40 1.91
C ASN A 61 -12.33 16.58 1.30
N ARG A 62 -13.07 16.36 0.22
CA ARG A 62 -14.00 17.35 -0.31
C ARG A 62 -15.09 17.69 0.72
N LEU A 63 -15.63 16.69 1.42
CA LEU A 63 -16.61 16.91 2.49
C LEU A 63 -16.01 17.74 3.63
N PHE A 64 -14.79 17.42 4.04
CA PHE A 64 -14.08 18.19 5.06
C PHE A 64 -13.80 19.63 4.60
N SER A 65 -13.40 19.82 3.34
CA SER A 65 -13.18 21.17 2.80
C SER A 65 -14.43 22.06 2.87
N MET A 66 -15.64 21.48 2.87
CA MET A 66 -16.90 22.23 2.99
C MET A 66 -17.12 22.80 4.40
N LEU A 67 -16.46 22.25 5.43
CA LEU A 67 -16.49 22.77 6.81
C LEU A 67 -15.74 24.11 6.94
N SER A 68 -15.07 24.57 5.88
CA SER A 68 -14.55 25.93 5.78
C SER A 68 -15.66 27.00 5.65
N PHE A 69 -16.91 26.60 5.37
CA PHE A 69 -18.05 27.50 5.16
C PHE A 69 -17.78 28.63 4.14
N GLY A 70 -16.97 28.35 3.12
CA GLY A 70 -16.61 29.28 2.05
C GLY A 70 -15.32 30.08 2.30
N ASP A 71 -14.74 30.00 3.49
CA ASP A 71 -13.45 30.62 3.81
C ASP A 71 -12.28 29.78 3.26
N VAL A 72 -11.78 30.15 2.09
CA VAL A 72 -10.70 29.42 1.40
C VAL A 72 -9.44 29.28 2.24
N THR A 73 -9.19 30.18 3.19
CA THR A 73 -8.00 30.14 4.05
C THR A 73 -8.04 28.98 5.05
N LYS A 74 -9.23 28.43 5.33
CA LYS A 74 -9.45 27.31 6.27
C LYS A 74 -9.54 25.95 5.59
N VAL A 75 -9.48 25.90 4.25
CA VAL A 75 -9.62 24.64 3.51
C VAL A 75 -8.51 23.66 3.86
N ALA A 76 -7.25 24.12 3.89
CA ALA A 76 -6.10 23.28 4.22
C ALA A 76 -6.24 22.66 5.62
N TYR A 77 -6.54 23.50 6.63
CA TYR A 77 -6.80 23.04 8.00
C TYR A 77 -7.85 21.93 8.05
N TRP A 78 -9.03 22.12 7.45
CA TRP A 78 -10.10 21.12 7.52
C TRP A 78 -9.75 19.83 6.77
N VAL A 79 -9.01 19.91 5.67
CA VAL A 79 -8.52 18.73 4.96
C VAL A 79 -7.49 17.99 5.81
N ASN A 80 -6.56 18.68 6.47
CA ASN A 80 -5.62 18.04 7.41
C ASN A 80 -6.34 17.41 8.62
N VAL A 81 -7.43 18.03 9.11
CA VAL A 81 -8.27 17.45 10.18
C VAL A 81 -8.89 16.11 9.77
N SER A 82 -9.17 15.90 8.48
CA SER A 82 -9.60 14.59 7.96
C SER A 82 -8.57 13.49 8.26
N SER A 83 -7.27 13.77 8.01
CA SER A 83 -6.17 12.86 8.33
C SER A 83 -6.06 12.61 9.84
N ALA A 84 -6.20 13.66 10.65
CA ALA A 84 -6.14 13.56 12.11
C ALA A 84 -7.23 12.63 12.66
N LEU A 85 -8.46 12.76 12.14
CA LEU A 85 -9.58 11.89 12.52
C LEU A 85 -9.42 10.47 12.00
N ALA A 86 -8.94 10.28 10.76
CA ALA A 86 -8.63 8.95 10.22
C ALA A 86 -7.60 8.24 11.11
N SER A 87 -6.50 8.88 11.47
CA SER A 87 -5.49 8.33 12.38
C SER A 87 -6.00 8.08 13.79
N ALA A 88 -6.95 8.88 14.29
CA ALA A 88 -7.63 8.59 15.55
C ALA A 88 -8.50 7.33 15.46
N PHE A 89 -9.18 7.10 14.32
CA PHE A 89 -9.87 5.84 14.06
C PHE A 89 -8.91 4.66 13.98
N THR A 90 -7.70 4.82 13.42
CA THR A 90 -6.67 3.77 13.50
C THR A 90 -6.43 3.34 14.94
N SER A 91 -6.25 4.31 15.84
CA SER A 91 -6.03 4.05 17.28
C SER A 91 -7.23 3.33 17.92
N LEU A 92 -8.46 3.69 17.56
CA LEU A 92 -9.68 3.00 17.99
C LEU A 92 -9.71 1.52 17.57
N PHE A 93 -9.43 1.24 16.30
CA PHE A 93 -9.46 -0.13 15.77
C PHE A 93 -8.27 -0.97 16.23
N LEU A 94 -7.12 -0.35 16.49
CA LEU A 94 -6.00 -0.99 17.18
C LEU A 94 -6.40 -1.39 18.61
N PHE A 95 -7.02 -0.49 19.36
CA PHE A 95 -7.53 -0.79 20.70
C PHE A 95 -8.45 -2.02 20.66
N TRP A 96 -9.45 -2.06 19.77
CA TRP A 96 -10.36 -3.20 19.68
C TRP A 96 -9.67 -4.46 19.16
N THR A 97 -8.69 -4.36 18.27
CA THR A 97 -7.90 -5.52 17.83
C THR A 97 -7.12 -6.12 18.99
N ILE A 98 -6.46 -5.28 19.79
CA ILE A 98 -5.68 -5.72 20.95
C ILE A 98 -6.60 -6.35 22.00
N THR A 99 -7.78 -5.79 22.27
CA THR A 99 -8.70 -6.39 23.26
C THR A 99 -9.30 -7.70 22.77
N LEU A 100 -9.57 -7.86 21.47
CA LEU A 100 -9.98 -9.14 20.87
C LEU A 100 -8.87 -10.19 20.98
N LEU A 101 -7.63 -9.84 20.64
CA LEU A 101 -6.47 -10.72 20.79
C LEU A 101 -6.20 -11.07 22.25
N GLY A 102 -6.32 -10.11 23.17
CA GLY A 102 -6.16 -10.34 24.60
C GLY A 102 -7.19 -11.34 25.13
N ARG A 103 -8.46 -11.23 24.72
CA ARG A 103 -9.49 -12.22 25.07
C ARG A 103 -9.16 -13.61 24.54
N ARG A 104 -8.65 -13.70 23.31
CA ARG A 104 -8.21 -14.95 22.69
C ARG A 104 -7.07 -15.60 23.49
N VAL A 105 -6.04 -14.83 23.82
CA VAL A 105 -4.89 -15.27 24.65
C VAL A 105 -5.33 -15.75 26.03
N LEU A 106 -6.28 -15.07 26.64
CA LEU A 106 -6.84 -15.43 27.95
C LEU A 106 -7.92 -16.53 27.87
N LYS A 107 -8.27 -17.00 26.67
CA LYS A 107 -9.34 -17.99 26.41
C LYS A 107 -10.69 -17.60 27.02
N ILE A 108 -11.01 -16.31 26.99
CA ILE A 108 -12.26 -15.77 27.55
C ILE A 108 -13.38 -15.92 26.51
N THR A 109 -14.13 -17.01 26.62
CA THR A 109 -15.27 -17.33 25.74
C THR A 109 -16.61 -16.81 26.29
N SER A 110 -16.73 -16.65 27.61
CA SER A 110 -17.93 -16.12 28.25
C SER A 110 -18.09 -14.61 28.05
N ASP A 111 -19.34 -14.14 28.02
CA ASP A 111 -19.66 -12.71 28.08
C ASP A 111 -19.43 -12.11 29.47
N VAL A 112 -19.33 -12.96 30.49
CA VAL A 112 -18.92 -12.59 31.84
C VAL A 112 -17.40 -12.57 31.91
N VAL A 113 -16.84 -11.38 32.06
CA VAL A 113 -15.41 -11.12 32.21
C VAL A 113 -15.17 -10.58 33.61
N SER A 114 -14.23 -11.16 34.35
CA SER A 114 -13.92 -10.69 35.72
C SER A 114 -13.37 -9.25 35.69
N VAL A 115 -13.50 -8.53 36.81
CA VAL A 115 -12.98 -7.16 36.92
C VAL A 115 -11.46 -7.12 36.65
N PRO A 116 -10.61 -8.00 37.22
CA PRO A 116 -9.17 -8.00 36.91
C PRO A 116 -8.88 -8.24 35.42
N GLN A 117 -9.58 -9.17 34.78
CA GLN A 117 -9.42 -9.41 33.34
C GLN A 117 -9.87 -8.21 32.50
N THR A 118 -10.96 -7.56 32.91
CA THR A 118 -11.44 -6.34 32.24
C THR A 118 -10.39 -5.24 32.31
N ILE A 119 -9.84 -4.97 33.50
CA ILE A 119 -8.78 -3.98 33.71
C ILE A 119 -7.55 -4.32 32.87
N LEU A 120 -7.12 -5.60 32.87
CA LEU A 120 -5.99 -6.07 32.08
C LEU A 120 -6.20 -5.83 30.57
N LEU A 121 -7.37 -6.19 30.04
CA LEU A 121 -7.70 -6.01 28.62
C LEU A 121 -7.80 -4.54 28.23
N MET A 122 -8.46 -3.72 29.05
CA MET A 122 -8.58 -2.28 28.81
C MET A 122 -7.21 -1.59 28.87
N GLY A 123 -6.38 -1.95 29.86
CA GLY A 123 -5.02 -1.46 30.01
C GLY A 123 -4.13 -1.83 28.81
N ALA A 124 -4.12 -3.12 28.43
CA ALA A 124 -3.35 -3.58 27.26
C ALA A 124 -3.79 -2.88 25.97
N GLY A 125 -5.10 -2.79 25.72
CA GLY A 125 -5.64 -2.10 24.55
C GLY A 125 -5.29 -0.62 24.53
N THR A 126 -5.41 0.07 25.67
CA THR A 126 -5.15 1.51 25.79
C THR A 126 -3.68 1.81 25.58
N VAL A 127 -2.78 1.07 26.25
CA VAL A 127 -1.33 1.26 26.13
C VAL A 127 -0.88 0.98 24.69
N GLY A 128 -1.31 -0.12 24.08
CA GLY A 128 -0.88 -0.45 22.71
C GLY A 128 -1.43 0.51 21.65
N ALA A 129 -2.69 0.94 21.77
CA ALA A 129 -3.28 1.89 20.83
C ALA A 129 -2.67 3.30 20.97
N LEU A 130 -2.47 3.78 22.19
CA LEU A 130 -1.85 5.09 22.41
C LEU A 130 -0.35 5.07 22.12
N ALA A 131 0.34 3.93 22.27
CA ALA A 131 1.72 3.80 21.78
C ALA A 131 1.79 4.11 20.28
N TYR A 132 0.87 3.58 19.46
CA TYR A 132 0.75 3.98 18.05
C TYR A 132 0.45 5.46 17.89
N THR A 133 -0.47 6.03 18.70
CA THR A 133 -0.80 7.46 18.66
C THR A 133 0.43 8.36 18.82
N PHE A 134 1.37 7.95 19.66
CA PHE A 134 2.57 8.72 20.01
C PHE A 134 3.84 8.26 19.27
N CYS A 135 3.74 7.33 18.32
CA CYS A 135 4.84 6.96 17.44
C CYS A 135 5.12 8.10 16.45
N ASP A 136 6.40 8.46 16.27
CA ASP A 136 6.83 9.59 15.42
C ASP A 136 6.24 9.50 13.99
N SER A 137 6.38 8.33 13.35
CA SER A 137 5.95 8.17 11.96
C SER A 137 4.42 8.21 11.82
N ALA A 138 3.70 7.62 12.77
CA ALA A 138 2.25 7.63 12.79
C ALA A 138 1.70 9.03 13.07
N TRP A 139 2.32 9.77 13.99
CA TRP A 139 1.93 11.14 14.30
C TRP A 139 2.18 12.05 13.11
N TRP A 140 3.37 11.99 12.49
CA TRP A 140 3.69 12.83 11.33
C TRP A 140 2.66 12.65 10.21
N SER A 141 2.31 11.40 9.89
CA SER A 141 1.27 11.07 8.91
C SER A 141 -0.13 11.55 9.33
N ALA A 142 -0.43 11.61 10.63
CA ALA A 142 -1.74 12.01 11.14
C ALA A 142 -2.05 13.50 11.02
N VAL A 143 -1.03 14.37 10.93
CA VAL A 143 -1.21 15.83 11.01
C VAL A 143 -1.23 16.53 9.66
N GLU A 144 -1.03 15.80 8.56
CA GLU A 144 -0.99 16.33 7.20
C GLU A 144 -1.89 15.56 6.22
N ALA A 145 -2.32 16.22 5.15
CA ALA A 145 -3.24 15.69 4.13
C ALA A 145 -2.59 14.70 3.15
N GLU A 146 -2.00 13.64 3.69
CA GLU A 146 -1.50 12.49 2.93
C GLU A 146 -2.48 11.30 2.92
N VAL A 147 -2.34 10.44 1.93
CA VAL A 147 -3.15 9.22 1.78
C VAL A 147 -2.89 8.18 2.88
N TYR A 148 -1.76 8.26 3.58
CA TYR A 148 -1.31 7.25 4.55
C TYR A 148 -2.17 7.20 5.81
N ALA A 149 -2.61 8.34 6.36
CA ALA A 149 -3.50 8.36 7.52
C ALA A 149 -4.79 7.56 7.29
N MET A 150 -5.43 7.79 6.13
CA MET A 150 -6.65 7.08 5.74
C MET A 150 -6.36 5.62 5.37
N SER A 151 -5.20 5.34 4.76
CA SER A 151 -4.76 3.97 4.51
C SER A 151 -4.61 3.17 5.82
N SER A 152 -3.93 3.72 6.82
CA SER A 152 -3.73 3.08 8.13
C SER A 152 -5.05 2.86 8.85
N PHE A 153 -6.00 3.79 8.76
CA PHE A 153 -7.36 3.62 9.28
C PHE A 153 -8.02 2.38 8.68
N PHE A 154 -8.09 2.29 7.36
CA PHE A 154 -8.74 1.16 6.71
C PHE A 154 -8.01 -0.15 6.95
N THR A 155 -6.68 -0.15 7.03
CA THR A 155 -5.91 -1.34 7.39
C THR A 155 -6.20 -1.79 8.82
N ALA A 156 -6.21 -0.90 9.80
CA ALA A 156 -6.56 -1.24 11.18
C ALA A 156 -8.02 -1.72 11.29
N PHE A 157 -8.94 -1.07 10.58
CA PHE A 157 -10.33 -1.50 10.50
C PHE A 157 -10.46 -2.90 9.89
N VAL A 158 -9.80 -3.16 8.76
CA VAL A 158 -9.88 -4.45 8.08
C VAL A 158 -9.30 -5.54 8.97
N VAL A 159 -8.12 -5.34 9.58
CA VAL A 159 -7.53 -6.29 10.53
C VAL A 159 -8.47 -6.57 11.71
N TRP A 160 -9.05 -5.52 12.31
CA TRP A 160 -10.07 -5.68 13.35
C TRP A 160 -11.27 -6.49 12.85
N ALA A 161 -11.76 -6.21 11.65
CA ALA A 161 -12.89 -6.89 11.03
C ALA A 161 -12.58 -8.37 10.75
N MET A 162 -11.33 -8.73 10.40
CA MET A 162 -10.92 -10.13 10.23
C MET A 162 -10.99 -10.90 11.54
N PHE A 163 -10.44 -10.36 12.63
CA PHE A 163 -10.55 -10.99 13.95
C PHE A 163 -11.98 -11.00 14.46
N LYS A 164 -12.76 -9.96 14.13
CA LYS A 164 -14.18 -9.93 14.47
C LYS A 164 -14.95 -11.02 13.73
N TRP A 165 -14.67 -11.19 12.43
CA TRP A 165 -15.21 -12.24 11.58
C TRP A 165 -14.87 -13.64 12.11
N GLU A 166 -13.64 -13.85 12.58
CA GLU A 166 -13.19 -15.12 13.13
C GLU A 166 -14.09 -15.61 14.28
N LEU A 167 -14.55 -14.68 15.12
CA LEU A 167 -15.40 -14.96 16.29
C LEU A 167 -16.88 -15.18 15.99
N ILE A 168 -17.33 -14.99 14.74
CA ILE A 168 -18.74 -15.15 14.37
C ILE A 168 -18.99 -16.61 13.99
N GLU A 169 -19.82 -17.30 14.77
CA GLU A 169 -20.18 -18.71 14.53
C GLU A 169 -21.30 -18.86 13.50
N ASP A 170 -22.26 -17.91 13.47
CA ASP A 170 -23.33 -17.92 12.47
C ASP A 170 -22.77 -17.72 11.05
N GLU A 171 -22.98 -18.71 10.19
CA GLU A 171 -22.41 -18.74 8.84
C GLU A 171 -22.91 -17.58 7.96
N ALA A 172 -24.19 -17.20 8.08
CA ALA A 172 -24.75 -16.12 7.27
C ALA A 172 -24.16 -14.76 7.67
N ALA A 173 -24.06 -14.48 8.97
CA ALA A 173 -23.40 -13.30 9.50
C ALA A 173 -21.91 -13.29 9.15
N SER A 174 -21.23 -14.44 9.27
CA SER A 174 -19.83 -14.62 8.87
C SER A 174 -19.63 -14.24 7.39
N ASN A 175 -20.50 -14.69 6.48
CA ASN A 175 -20.40 -14.32 5.06
C ASN A 175 -20.63 -12.83 4.81
N ARG A 176 -21.57 -12.19 5.52
CA ARG A 176 -21.80 -10.73 5.43
C ARG A 176 -20.56 -9.93 5.81
N TRP A 177 -19.82 -10.38 6.83
CA TRP A 177 -18.56 -9.74 7.24
C TRP A 177 -17.45 -9.92 6.19
N LEU A 178 -17.36 -11.06 5.50
CA LEU A 178 -16.43 -11.22 4.37
C LEU A 178 -16.76 -10.24 3.23
N ILE A 179 -18.04 -10.08 2.92
CA ILE A 179 -18.50 -9.11 1.90
C ILE A 179 -18.17 -7.67 2.33
N PHE A 180 -18.33 -7.35 3.62
CA PHE A 180 -18.00 -6.03 4.14
C PHE A 180 -16.48 -5.74 4.15
N ILE A 181 -15.66 -6.75 4.45
CA ILE A 181 -14.20 -6.66 4.29
C ILE A 181 -13.86 -6.44 2.81
N ALA A 182 -14.48 -7.18 1.89
CA ALA A 182 -14.28 -7.02 0.45
C ALA A 182 -14.67 -5.61 -0.04
N TYR A 183 -15.81 -5.08 0.42
CA TYR A 183 -16.22 -3.70 0.16
C TYR A 183 -15.17 -2.69 0.61
N THR A 184 -14.68 -2.87 1.84
CA THR A 184 -13.68 -1.97 2.42
C THR A 184 -12.37 -2.03 1.65
N ILE A 185 -11.93 -3.23 1.25
CA ILE A 185 -10.79 -3.40 0.35
C ILE A 185 -11.04 -2.64 -0.98
N GLY A 186 -12.23 -2.76 -1.57
CA GLY A 186 -12.62 -1.99 -2.75
C GLY A 186 -12.50 -0.48 -2.57
N LEU A 187 -13.00 0.07 -1.45
CA LEU A 187 -12.88 1.50 -1.13
C LEU A 187 -11.43 1.93 -1.00
N THR A 188 -10.58 1.11 -0.34
CA THR A 188 -9.17 1.46 -0.15
C THR A 188 -8.38 1.55 -1.43
N ILE A 189 -8.79 0.87 -2.51
CA ILE A 189 -8.15 1.06 -3.82
C ILE A 189 -8.22 2.54 -4.23
N GLY A 190 -9.31 3.23 -3.90
CA GLY A 190 -9.50 4.66 -4.10
C GLY A 190 -8.78 5.57 -3.09
N VAL A 191 -8.01 5.01 -2.17
CA VAL A 191 -7.16 5.74 -1.21
C VAL A 191 -5.70 5.39 -1.48
N HIS A 192 -5.33 4.13 -1.21
CA HIS A 192 -3.98 3.60 -1.36
C HIS A 192 -4.01 2.06 -1.42
N LEU A 193 -3.12 1.46 -2.22
CA LEU A 193 -3.11 0.00 -2.46
C LEU A 193 -2.56 -0.84 -1.30
N LEU A 194 -2.05 -0.21 -0.24
CA LEU A 194 -1.41 -0.87 0.91
C LEU A 194 -2.32 -1.93 1.52
N ASN A 195 -3.62 -1.66 1.61
CA ASN A 195 -4.55 -2.54 2.31
C ASN A 195 -4.66 -3.95 1.69
N LEU A 196 -4.27 -4.12 0.43
CA LEU A 196 -4.21 -5.43 -0.23
C LEU A 196 -3.24 -6.39 0.48
N VAL A 197 -2.21 -5.87 1.15
CA VAL A 197 -1.22 -6.69 1.86
C VAL A 197 -1.81 -7.41 3.09
N THR A 198 -3.04 -7.10 3.48
CA THR A 198 -3.78 -7.81 4.53
C THR A 198 -4.41 -9.12 4.05
N LEU A 199 -4.57 -9.33 2.73
CA LEU A 199 -5.21 -10.52 2.15
C LEU A 199 -4.54 -11.86 2.52
N PRO A 200 -3.19 -11.97 2.58
CA PRO A 200 -2.52 -13.16 3.09
C PRO A 200 -2.89 -13.49 4.54
N ALA A 201 -3.04 -12.49 5.40
CA ALA A 201 -3.49 -12.68 6.77
C ALA A 201 -4.95 -13.12 6.82
N LEU A 202 -5.83 -12.54 6.00
CA LEU A 202 -7.23 -12.98 5.88
C LEU A 202 -7.34 -14.44 5.44
N ALA A 203 -6.57 -14.84 4.41
CA ALA A 203 -6.56 -16.20 3.91
C ALA A 203 -6.09 -17.18 5.00
N LEU A 204 -5.09 -16.80 5.79
CA LEU A 204 -4.61 -17.60 6.91
C LEU A 204 -5.62 -17.71 8.05
N ILE A 205 -6.27 -16.60 8.44
CA ILE A 205 -7.35 -16.59 9.44
C ILE A 205 -8.52 -17.45 8.97
N TYR A 206 -8.91 -17.33 7.69
CA TYR A 206 -9.96 -18.15 7.09
C TYR A 206 -9.61 -19.64 7.15
N TYR A 207 -8.37 -19.99 6.80
CA TYR A 207 -7.88 -21.36 6.86
C TYR A 207 -7.89 -21.91 8.29
N PHE A 208 -7.36 -21.16 9.26
CA PHE A 208 -7.33 -21.57 10.68
C PHE A 208 -8.73 -21.76 11.26
N LYS A 209 -9.71 -20.96 10.84
CA LYS A 209 -11.10 -21.08 11.30
C LYS A 209 -11.81 -22.30 10.71
N LYS A 210 -11.59 -22.58 9.42
CA LYS A 210 -12.42 -23.54 8.65
C LYS A 210 -11.82 -24.92 8.48
N TYR A 211 -10.51 -25.09 8.66
CA TYR A 211 -9.80 -26.33 8.32
C TYR A 211 -8.83 -26.77 9.41
N LYS A 212 -8.50 -28.06 9.40
CA LYS A 212 -7.44 -28.63 10.23
C LYS A 212 -6.07 -28.12 9.76
N ILE A 213 -5.29 -27.63 10.70
CA ILE A 213 -3.99 -27.00 10.44
C ILE A 213 -2.94 -28.03 10.03
N THR A 214 -2.34 -27.83 8.85
CA THR A 214 -1.21 -28.59 8.33
C THR A 214 -0.21 -27.64 7.66
N PRO A 215 1.09 -27.98 7.57
CA PRO A 215 2.07 -27.13 6.88
C PRO A 215 1.71 -26.86 5.41
N LEU A 216 1.19 -27.87 4.70
CA LEU A 216 0.74 -27.74 3.32
C LEU A 216 -0.47 -26.79 3.20
N GLY A 217 -1.43 -26.89 4.13
CA GLY A 217 -2.60 -26.00 4.12
C GLY A 217 -2.25 -24.56 4.48
N ILE A 218 -1.26 -24.33 5.37
CA ILE A 218 -0.69 -23.00 5.61
C ILE A 218 -0.07 -22.45 4.33
N GLY A 219 0.76 -23.24 3.64
CA GLY A 219 1.36 -22.86 2.36
C GLY A 219 0.32 -22.53 1.29
N ALA A 220 -0.74 -23.34 1.18
CA ALA A 220 -1.85 -23.11 0.25
C ALA A 220 -2.65 -21.84 0.58
N ALA A 221 -2.89 -21.57 1.87
CA ALA A 221 -3.59 -20.35 2.31
C ALA A 221 -2.79 -19.08 1.99
N LEU A 222 -1.47 -19.11 2.25
CA LEU A 222 -0.58 -18.00 1.89
C LEU A 222 -0.54 -17.78 0.38
N LEU A 223 -0.42 -18.86 -0.40
CA LEU A 223 -0.45 -18.78 -1.86
C LEU A 223 -1.78 -18.20 -2.36
N ALA A 224 -2.91 -18.64 -1.80
CA ALA A 224 -4.22 -18.08 -2.14
C ALA A 224 -4.30 -16.58 -1.83
N GLY A 225 -3.78 -16.14 -0.67
CA GLY A 225 -3.69 -14.72 -0.33
C GLY A 225 -2.84 -13.91 -1.32
N PHE A 226 -1.69 -14.42 -1.74
CA PHE A 226 -0.86 -13.80 -2.78
C PHE A 226 -1.57 -13.74 -4.14
N VAL A 227 -2.25 -14.82 -4.54
CA VAL A 227 -3.04 -14.85 -5.77
C VAL A 227 -4.15 -13.80 -5.70
N LEU A 228 -4.82 -13.64 -4.56
CA LEU A 228 -5.84 -12.59 -4.38
C LEU A 228 -5.24 -11.18 -4.53
N ILE A 229 -4.06 -10.91 -3.96
CA ILE A 229 -3.35 -9.64 -4.21
C ILE A 229 -3.14 -9.44 -5.71
N PHE A 230 -2.58 -10.44 -6.40
CA PHE A 230 -2.28 -10.33 -7.83
C PHE A 230 -3.54 -10.12 -8.68
N VAL A 231 -4.63 -10.83 -8.37
CA VAL A 231 -5.93 -10.69 -9.04
C VAL A 231 -6.47 -9.27 -8.86
N VAL A 232 -6.50 -8.75 -7.64
CA VAL A 232 -7.01 -7.39 -7.42
C VAL A 232 -6.09 -6.35 -8.09
N GLN A 233 -4.77 -6.46 -7.87
CA GLN A 233 -3.79 -5.49 -8.35
C GLN A 233 -3.63 -5.45 -9.87
N ASN A 234 -3.70 -6.60 -10.56
CA ASN A 234 -3.40 -6.68 -12.00
C ASN A 234 -4.64 -6.97 -12.84
N ALA A 235 -5.54 -7.85 -12.40
CA ALA A 235 -6.70 -8.24 -13.18
C ALA A 235 -7.89 -7.29 -12.97
N ILE A 236 -8.14 -6.83 -11.74
CA ILE A 236 -9.29 -5.95 -11.45
C ILE A 236 -8.95 -4.49 -11.76
N ILE A 237 -7.91 -3.93 -11.12
CA ILE A 237 -7.64 -2.48 -11.15
C ILE A 237 -7.30 -2.01 -12.58
N PRO A 238 -6.16 -2.39 -13.19
CA PRO A 238 -5.87 -2.02 -14.57
C PRO A 238 -6.40 -3.04 -15.60
N GLY A 239 -6.64 -4.30 -15.20
CA GLY A 239 -6.99 -5.37 -16.13
C GLY A 239 -8.39 -5.26 -16.72
N LEU A 240 -9.42 -4.96 -15.93
CA LEU A 240 -10.78 -4.77 -16.46
C LEU A 240 -10.84 -3.56 -17.42
N PRO A 241 -10.29 -2.37 -17.09
CA PRO A 241 -10.21 -1.26 -18.04
C PRO A 241 -9.38 -1.58 -19.29
N SER A 242 -8.29 -2.34 -19.17
CA SER A 242 -7.47 -2.76 -20.32
C SER A 242 -8.25 -3.69 -21.25
N PHE A 243 -9.02 -4.64 -20.70
CA PHE A 243 -9.84 -5.52 -21.52
C PHE A 243 -10.99 -4.77 -22.21
N ALA A 244 -11.62 -3.82 -21.50
CA ALA A 244 -12.60 -2.91 -22.09
C ALA A 244 -11.98 -2.08 -23.24
N GLN A 245 -10.72 -1.64 -23.09
CA GLN A 245 -9.97 -0.94 -24.14
C GLN A 245 -9.76 -1.80 -25.38
N SER A 246 -9.38 -3.07 -25.23
CA SER A 246 -9.19 -3.98 -26.36
C SER A 246 -10.49 -4.17 -27.15
N LEU A 247 -11.63 -4.31 -26.46
CA LEU A 247 -12.94 -4.41 -27.10
C LEU A 247 -13.36 -3.10 -27.77
N GLU A 248 -13.05 -1.97 -27.15
CA GLU A 248 -13.30 -0.64 -27.72
C GLU A 248 -12.57 -0.44 -29.05
N ILE A 249 -11.28 -0.78 -29.11
CA ILE A 249 -10.49 -0.68 -30.33
C ILE A 249 -11.05 -1.62 -31.40
N LEU A 250 -11.35 -2.89 -31.05
CA LEU A 250 -11.94 -3.87 -31.97
C LEU A 250 -13.27 -3.37 -32.57
N PHE A 251 -14.19 -2.88 -31.73
CA PHE A 251 -15.52 -2.47 -32.16
C PHE A 251 -15.48 -1.22 -33.06
N VAL A 252 -14.63 -0.25 -32.71
CA VAL A 252 -14.55 1.00 -33.46
C VAL A 252 -13.73 0.82 -34.75
N ASN A 253 -12.54 0.22 -34.67
CA ASN A 253 -11.63 0.15 -35.81
C ASN A 253 -12.02 -0.94 -36.80
N ASP A 254 -12.41 -2.13 -36.32
CA ASP A 254 -12.63 -3.32 -37.17
C ASP A 254 -14.11 -3.50 -37.52
N LEU A 255 -15.04 -3.21 -36.60
CA LEU A 255 -16.49 -3.29 -36.86
C LEU A 255 -17.11 -1.97 -37.33
N GLY A 256 -16.37 -0.86 -37.29
CA GLY A 256 -16.84 0.46 -37.75
C GLY A 256 -17.94 1.07 -36.89
N LEU A 257 -18.07 0.65 -35.62
CA LEU A 257 -19.07 1.18 -34.71
C LEU A 257 -18.64 2.53 -34.11
N PRO A 258 -19.59 3.34 -33.59
CA PRO A 258 -19.25 4.59 -32.90
C PRO A 258 -18.39 4.36 -31.66
N PHE A 259 -17.65 5.39 -31.25
CA PHE A 259 -16.92 5.40 -29.98
C PHE A 259 -17.79 5.00 -28.79
N TYR A 260 -17.15 4.34 -27.82
CA TYR A 260 -17.71 3.75 -26.61
C TYR A 260 -18.57 2.50 -26.81
N SER A 261 -18.80 2.06 -28.05
CA SER A 261 -19.59 0.85 -28.33
C SER A 261 -18.99 -0.42 -27.71
N GLY A 262 -17.67 -0.59 -27.80
CA GLY A 262 -16.99 -1.75 -27.22
C GLY A 262 -16.96 -1.70 -25.69
N ILE A 263 -16.79 -0.52 -25.10
CA ILE A 263 -16.89 -0.33 -23.64
C ILE A 263 -18.31 -0.64 -23.14
N ILE A 264 -19.35 -0.12 -23.79
CA ILE A 264 -20.74 -0.38 -23.42
C ILE A 264 -21.04 -1.88 -23.52
N PHE A 265 -20.63 -2.52 -24.61
CA PHE A 265 -20.77 -3.97 -24.78
C PHE A 265 -20.08 -4.73 -23.65
N PHE A 266 -18.83 -4.39 -23.34
CA PHE A 266 -18.10 -4.99 -22.23
C PHE A 266 -18.85 -4.86 -20.90
N LEU A 267 -19.33 -3.66 -20.55
CA LEU A 267 -20.04 -3.43 -19.30
C LEU A 267 -21.34 -4.25 -19.23
N LEU A 268 -22.12 -4.28 -20.31
CA LEU A 268 -23.36 -5.07 -20.37
C LEU A 268 -23.10 -6.56 -20.20
N VAL A 269 -22.10 -7.11 -20.90
CA VAL A 269 -21.75 -8.53 -20.81
C VAL A 269 -21.15 -8.87 -19.45
N PHE A 270 -20.24 -8.04 -18.94
CA PHE A 270 -19.58 -8.27 -17.66
C PHE A 270 -20.57 -8.22 -16.49
N PHE A 271 -21.37 -7.15 -16.38
CA PHE A 271 -22.39 -7.06 -15.33
C PHE A 271 -23.52 -8.05 -15.55
N GLY A 272 -23.92 -8.34 -16.79
CA GLY A 272 -24.88 -9.39 -17.11
C GLY A 272 -24.42 -10.77 -16.65
N ALA A 273 -23.16 -11.12 -16.90
CA ALA A 273 -22.54 -12.37 -16.43
C ALA A 273 -22.42 -12.41 -14.90
N LEU A 274 -22.09 -11.29 -14.26
CA LEU A 274 -22.02 -11.19 -12.80
C LEU A 274 -23.40 -11.40 -12.15
N VAL A 275 -24.44 -10.73 -12.66
CA VAL A 275 -25.84 -10.90 -12.20
C VAL A 275 -26.32 -12.32 -12.46
N PHE A 276 -26.08 -12.86 -13.66
CA PHE A 276 -26.41 -14.25 -13.98
C PHE A 276 -25.70 -15.22 -13.02
N GLY A 277 -24.41 -15.03 -12.78
CA GLY A 277 -23.61 -15.85 -11.85
C GLY A 277 -24.15 -15.79 -10.42
N LEU A 278 -24.56 -14.61 -9.94
CA LEU A 278 -25.18 -14.45 -8.63
C LEU A 278 -26.51 -15.21 -8.54
N ILE A 279 -27.39 -15.03 -9.53
CA ILE A 279 -28.69 -15.74 -9.59
C ILE A 279 -28.47 -17.27 -9.68
N TYR A 280 -27.55 -17.71 -10.53
CA TYR A 280 -27.24 -19.12 -10.74
C TYR A 280 -26.71 -19.77 -9.45
N THR A 281 -25.69 -19.15 -8.84
CA THR A 281 -25.09 -19.66 -7.60
C THR A 281 -26.08 -19.66 -6.44
N GLN A 282 -26.96 -18.66 -6.34
CA GLN A 282 -28.04 -18.64 -5.36
C GLN A 282 -29.05 -19.77 -5.59
N ARG A 283 -29.54 -19.95 -6.82
CA ARG A 283 -30.50 -21.03 -7.15
C ARG A 283 -29.93 -22.42 -6.92
N LYS A 284 -28.63 -22.61 -7.19
CA LYS A 284 -27.91 -23.87 -6.97
C LYS A 284 -27.36 -24.03 -5.55
N GLN A 285 -27.62 -23.06 -4.65
CA GLN A 285 -27.14 -23.07 -3.26
C GLN A 285 -25.60 -23.21 -3.14
N LEU A 286 -24.86 -22.67 -4.11
CA LEU A 286 -23.40 -22.67 -4.12
C LEU A 286 -22.87 -21.52 -3.25
N VAL A 287 -22.95 -21.68 -1.92
CA VAL A 287 -22.69 -20.61 -0.93
C VAL A 287 -21.33 -19.94 -1.12
N LEU A 288 -20.26 -20.72 -1.29
CA LEU A 288 -18.91 -20.17 -1.43
C LEU A 288 -18.75 -19.36 -2.72
N ALA A 289 -19.25 -19.88 -3.84
CA ALA A 289 -19.22 -19.18 -5.12
C ALA A 289 -20.07 -17.90 -5.09
N ASN A 290 -21.26 -17.96 -4.48
CA ASN A 290 -22.12 -16.80 -4.32
C ASN A 290 -21.46 -15.72 -3.46
N THR A 291 -20.86 -16.10 -2.33
CA THR A 291 -20.13 -15.18 -1.44
C THR A 291 -18.92 -14.57 -2.17
N GLY A 292 -18.19 -15.35 -2.96
CA GLY A 292 -17.09 -14.87 -3.78
C GLY A 292 -17.53 -13.85 -4.85
N LEU A 293 -18.64 -14.12 -5.55
CA LEU A 293 -19.21 -13.18 -6.52
C LEU A 293 -19.74 -11.91 -5.84
N LEU A 294 -20.36 -12.01 -4.67
CA LEU A 294 -20.77 -10.85 -3.88
C LEU A 294 -19.55 -10.04 -3.42
N ALA A 295 -18.50 -10.70 -2.93
CA ALA A 295 -17.26 -10.03 -2.56
C ALA A 295 -16.66 -9.27 -3.75
N LEU A 296 -16.61 -9.89 -4.94
CA LEU A 296 -16.19 -9.23 -6.17
C LEU A 296 -17.07 -8.01 -6.49
N SER A 297 -18.40 -8.14 -6.43
CA SER A 297 -19.32 -7.02 -6.66
C SER A 297 -19.04 -5.85 -5.71
N PHE A 298 -18.82 -6.12 -4.42
CA PHE A 298 -18.56 -5.08 -3.44
C PHE A 298 -17.15 -4.46 -3.58
N ILE A 299 -16.14 -5.22 -4.01
CA ILE A 299 -14.85 -4.65 -4.42
C ILE A 299 -15.06 -3.66 -5.57
N LEU A 300 -15.83 -4.03 -6.59
CA LEU A 300 -16.12 -3.17 -7.75
C LEU A 300 -16.92 -1.92 -7.36
N ILE A 301 -17.88 -2.04 -6.44
CA ILE A 301 -18.63 -0.89 -5.89
C ILE A 301 -17.67 0.08 -5.19
N GLY A 302 -16.73 -0.42 -4.38
CA GLY A 302 -15.72 0.44 -3.75
C GLY A 302 -14.77 1.08 -4.77
N TYR A 303 -14.34 0.29 -5.76
CA TYR A 303 -13.47 0.73 -6.85
C TYR A 303 -14.13 1.77 -7.76
N ALA A 304 -15.47 1.83 -7.80
CA ALA A 304 -16.22 2.79 -8.61
C ALA A 304 -15.88 4.26 -8.32
N SER A 305 -15.26 4.57 -7.17
CA SER A 305 -14.70 5.91 -6.90
C SER A 305 -13.76 6.40 -8.00
N TYR A 306 -13.05 5.52 -8.72
CA TYR A 306 -12.20 5.87 -9.86
C TYR A 306 -12.94 6.45 -11.06
N THR A 307 -14.25 6.28 -11.15
CA THR A 307 -15.05 6.99 -12.17
C THR A 307 -14.92 8.51 -12.03
N GLN A 308 -14.66 9.02 -10.81
CA GLN A 308 -14.38 10.43 -10.57
C GLN A 308 -13.17 10.94 -11.37
N VAL A 309 -12.12 10.12 -11.53
CA VAL A 309 -10.92 10.50 -12.29
C VAL A 309 -11.30 10.77 -13.76
N LEU A 310 -11.99 9.81 -14.40
CA LEU A 310 -12.46 9.94 -15.78
C LEU A 310 -13.38 11.16 -15.96
N ILE A 311 -14.37 11.33 -15.06
CA ILE A 311 -15.34 12.42 -15.13
C ILE A 311 -14.66 13.78 -14.99
N ARG A 312 -13.76 13.93 -14.01
CA ARG A 312 -13.11 15.21 -13.72
C ARG A 312 -12.03 15.54 -14.75
N SER A 313 -11.32 14.55 -15.28
CA SER A 313 -10.39 14.75 -16.38
C SER A 313 -11.11 15.22 -17.66
N ASN A 314 -12.30 14.67 -17.97
CA ASN A 314 -13.14 15.14 -19.08
C ASN A 314 -13.65 16.58 -18.90
N PHE A 315 -13.80 17.04 -17.66
CA PHE A 315 -14.12 18.45 -17.36
C PHE A 315 -12.91 19.39 -17.50
N ASN A 316 -11.72 18.84 -17.81
CA ASN A 316 -10.47 19.58 -17.99
C ASN A 316 -10.14 20.47 -16.78
N THR A 317 -10.05 19.86 -15.59
CA THR A 317 -9.72 20.56 -14.35
C THR A 317 -8.34 21.22 -14.39
N PRO A 318 -8.08 22.30 -13.63
CA PRO A 318 -6.77 22.97 -13.60
C PRO A 318 -5.60 22.05 -13.26
N ILE A 319 -5.77 21.18 -12.25
CA ILE A 319 -4.89 20.05 -11.96
C ILE A 319 -5.50 18.84 -12.66
N ASN A 320 -4.83 18.36 -13.70
CA ASN A 320 -5.27 17.23 -14.52
C ASN A 320 -4.06 16.42 -14.98
N GLU A 321 -3.34 15.84 -14.01
CA GLU A 321 -2.11 15.09 -14.29
C GLU A 321 -2.37 13.92 -15.23
N ASN A 322 -1.51 13.76 -16.23
CA ASN A 322 -1.61 12.78 -17.33
C ASN A 322 -2.90 12.83 -18.18
N ASN A 323 -3.86 13.69 -17.85
CA ASN A 323 -5.13 13.88 -18.54
C ASN A 323 -5.83 12.55 -18.93
N PRO A 324 -6.25 11.71 -17.94
CA PRO A 324 -6.96 10.45 -18.18
C PRO A 324 -8.41 10.67 -18.64
N SER A 325 -8.61 11.40 -19.74
CA SER A 325 -9.92 11.78 -20.29
C SER A 325 -10.61 10.67 -21.09
N ASP A 326 -9.87 9.62 -21.44
CA ASP A 326 -10.36 8.47 -22.20
C ASP A 326 -9.83 7.17 -21.60
N ASN A 327 -10.41 6.03 -21.99
CA ASN A 327 -10.07 4.75 -21.39
C ASN A 327 -8.59 4.35 -21.60
N ILE A 328 -7.96 4.79 -22.70
CA ILE A 328 -6.56 4.46 -22.99
C ILE A 328 -5.63 5.20 -22.04
N LYS A 329 -5.81 6.52 -21.92
CA LYS A 329 -5.03 7.33 -20.97
C LYS A 329 -5.34 6.95 -19.53
N PHE A 330 -6.57 6.57 -19.22
CA PHE A 330 -6.96 6.09 -17.90
C PHE A 330 -6.27 4.77 -17.53
N VAL A 331 -6.15 3.82 -18.46
CA VAL A 331 -5.35 2.60 -18.26
C VAL A 331 -3.89 2.94 -17.99
N SER A 332 -3.30 3.85 -18.77
CA SER A 332 -1.91 4.29 -18.56
C SER A 332 -1.71 4.96 -17.20
N TYR A 333 -2.67 5.80 -16.79
CA TYR A 333 -2.74 6.44 -15.47
C TYR A 333 -2.77 5.41 -14.34
N LEU A 334 -3.67 4.43 -14.40
CA LEU A 334 -3.76 3.35 -13.39
C LEU A 334 -2.50 2.49 -13.32
N LYS A 335 -1.92 2.16 -14.48
CA LYS A 335 -0.69 1.36 -14.60
C LYS A 335 0.56 2.14 -14.23
N ARG A 336 0.47 3.46 -14.04
CA ARG A 336 1.60 4.29 -13.61
C ARG A 336 2.77 4.24 -14.62
N GLU A 337 2.47 4.12 -15.91
CA GLU A 337 3.46 3.82 -16.95
C GLU A 337 4.58 4.86 -17.04
N GLN A 338 4.29 6.12 -16.67
CA GLN A 338 5.26 7.22 -16.64
C GLN A 338 6.47 6.98 -15.73
N TYR A 339 6.31 6.19 -14.66
CA TYR A 339 7.41 5.90 -13.74
C TYR A 339 8.28 4.73 -14.25
N GLY A 340 7.76 3.95 -15.20
CA GLY A 340 8.36 2.76 -15.76
C GLY A 340 8.60 1.62 -14.75
N ASP A 341 9.21 0.55 -15.23
CA ASP A 341 9.33 -0.70 -14.45
C ASP A 341 10.53 -0.70 -13.48
N ARG A 342 10.32 -1.28 -12.28
CA ARG A 342 11.36 -1.65 -11.32
C ARG A 342 11.42 -3.18 -11.23
N PRO A 343 12.47 -3.85 -11.74
CA PRO A 343 12.52 -5.31 -11.76
C PRO A 343 12.58 -5.86 -10.32
N LEU A 344 11.77 -6.88 -10.02
CA LEU A 344 11.69 -7.46 -8.68
C LEU A 344 12.46 -8.78 -8.55
N LEU A 345 12.10 -9.78 -9.36
CA LEU A 345 12.66 -11.13 -9.26
C LEU A 345 13.88 -11.34 -10.15
N TYR A 346 13.87 -10.84 -11.38
CA TYR A 346 14.96 -10.98 -12.32
C TYR A 346 15.00 -9.78 -13.25
N GLY A 347 16.19 -9.26 -13.54
CA GLY A 347 16.33 -8.08 -14.38
C GLY A 347 17.71 -7.43 -14.36
N PRO A 348 17.84 -6.28 -15.03
CA PRO A 348 19.09 -5.56 -15.17
C PRO A 348 19.57 -4.93 -13.86
N ASN A 349 20.84 -4.57 -13.82
CA ASN A 349 21.47 -3.77 -12.77
C ASN A 349 22.09 -2.49 -13.39
N PHE A 350 22.74 -1.63 -12.59
CA PHE A 350 23.28 -0.35 -13.05
C PHE A 350 24.45 -0.47 -14.06
N THR A 351 25.02 -1.66 -14.24
CA THR A 351 26.06 -1.95 -15.25
C THR A 351 25.49 -2.54 -16.54
N SER A 352 24.19 -2.87 -16.55
CA SER A 352 23.50 -3.37 -17.74
C SER A 352 23.47 -2.31 -18.82
N GLN A 353 23.86 -2.69 -20.02
CA GLN A 353 23.78 -1.82 -21.20
C GLN A 353 22.49 -2.12 -21.96
N LEU A 354 21.84 -1.09 -22.47
CA LEU A 354 20.78 -1.29 -23.44
C LEU A 354 21.40 -1.91 -24.71
N LEU A 355 20.95 -3.11 -25.07
CA LEU A 355 21.50 -3.85 -26.22
C LEU A 355 20.72 -3.57 -27.49
N ASP A 356 19.41 -3.50 -27.33
CA ASP A 356 18.47 -3.32 -28.43
C ASP A 356 17.16 -2.74 -27.89
N GLN A 357 16.34 -2.20 -28.78
CA GLN A 357 15.00 -1.71 -28.50
C GLN A 357 14.08 -2.26 -29.56
N LYS A 358 13.03 -2.97 -29.13
CA LYS A 358 11.98 -3.40 -30.04
C LYS A 358 10.71 -2.62 -29.82
N GLN A 359 9.96 -2.50 -30.90
CA GLN A 359 8.63 -1.93 -30.90
C GLN A 359 7.69 -2.88 -30.15
N GLY A 360 7.17 -2.42 -29.01
CA GLY A 360 6.18 -3.13 -28.20
C GLY A 360 4.75 -2.82 -28.64
N GLU A 361 3.83 -2.88 -27.69
CA GLU A 361 2.41 -2.63 -27.93
C GLU A 361 2.14 -1.22 -28.50
N GLY A 362 1.22 -1.12 -29.45
CA GLY A 362 0.78 0.16 -30.02
C GLY A 362 0.05 1.00 -28.97
N LEU A 363 0.43 2.27 -28.86
CA LEU A 363 -0.23 3.26 -28.04
C LEU A 363 -1.30 3.96 -28.88
N TYR A 364 -2.55 3.81 -28.47
CA TYR A 364 -3.70 4.32 -29.19
C TYR A 364 -4.08 5.72 -28.70
N ARG A 365 -4.56 6.56 -29.60
CA ARG A 365 -5.28 7.79 -29.28
C ARG A 365 -6.59 7.83 -30.04
N LYS A 366 -7.58 8.47 -29.43
CA LYS A 366 -8.85 8.75 -30.10
C LYS A 366 -8.66 9.85 -31.14
N ASP A 367 -9.03 9.60 -32.39
CA ASP A 367 -9.12 10.64 -33.43
C ASP A 367 -10.58 10.93 -33.79
N ASN A 368 -11.03 12.13 -33.41
CA ASN A 368 -12.39 12.59 -33.69
C ASN A 368 -12.65 12.88 -35.17
N LYS A 369 -11.60 13.09 -35.99
CA LYS A 369 -11.76 13.37 -37.43
C LYS A 369 -12.05 12.10 -38.23
N THR A 370 -11.29 11.04 -37.96
CA THR A 370 -11.46 9.74 -38.63
C THR A 370 -12.52 8.87 -37.96
N GLY A 371 -12.90 9.18 -36.72
CA GLY A 371 -13.84 8.38 -35.93
C GLY A 371 -13.23 7.06 -35.47
N LYS A 372 -11.88 6.95 -35.44
CA LYS A 372 -11.14 5.73 -35.13
C LYS A 372 -10.11 5.96 -34.01
N TYR A 373 -9.60 4.87 -33.45
CA TYR A 373 -8.42 4.90 -32.61
C TYR A 373 -7.18 4.67 -33.45
N GLU A 374 -6.30 5.66 -33.48
CA GLU A 374 -5.05 5.60 -34.25
C GLU A 374 -3.89 5.30 -33.32
N ILE A 375 -2.95 4.50 -33.80
CA ILE A 375 -1.67 4.33 -33.12
C ILE A 375 -0.88 5.61 -33.32
N TYR A 376 -0.54 6.29 -32.23
CA TYR A 376 0.26 7.52 -32.29
C TYR A 376 1.73 7.30 -31.92
N ASP A 377 2.00 6.22 -31.19
CA ASP A 377 3.33 5.83 -30.75
C ASP A 377 3.32 4.33 -30.42
N TYR A 378 4.48 3.75 -30.14
CA TYR A 378 4.61 2.39 -29.67
C TYR A 378 5.39 2.37 -28.37
N ARG A 379 4.99 1.47 -27.45
CA ARG A 379 5.78 1.25 -26.25
C ARG A 379 7.15 0.74 -26.64
N ILE A 380 8.20 1.34 -26.11
CA ILE A 380 9.56 0.88 -26.34
C ILE A 380 9.89 -0.23 -25.34
N GLU A 381 10.16 -1.43 -25.83
CA GLU A 381 10.66 -2.54 -25.01
C GLU A 381 12.19 -2.58 -25.06
N ASN A 382 12.80 -2.16 -23.95
CA ASN A 382 14.25 -2.18 -23.80
C ASN A 382 14.76 -3.60 -23.59
N ILE A 383 15.65 -4.06 -24.48
CA ILE A 383 16.26 -5.38 -24.43
C ILE A 383 17.62 -5.27 -23.73
N PHE A 384 17.70 -5.88 -22.55
CA PHE A 384 18.95 -6.05 -21.80
C PHE A 384 19.49 -7.48 -21.87
N ASP A 385 18.65 -8.46 -22.22
CA ASP A 385 19.05 -9.86 -22.33
C ASP A 385 19.66 -10.13 -23.70
N PRO A 386 20.94 -10.51 -23.79
CA PRO A 386 21.56 -10.80 -25.08
C PRO A 386 20.85 -11.94 -25.81
N ASN A 387 20.18 -12.87 -25.11
CA ASN A 387 19.45 -13.95 -25.76
C ASN A 387 18.16 -13.48 -26.44
N LYS A 388 17.67 -12.28 -26.11
CA LYS A 388 16.46 -11.68 -26.67
C LYS A 388 16.73 -10.73 -27.83
N VAL A 389 17.99 -10.52 -28.22
CA VAL A 389 18.35 -9.79 -29.44
C VAL A 389 17.90 -10.62 -30.65
N GLU A 390 17.12 -10.01 -31.54
CA GLU A 390 16.47 -10.70 -32.66
C GLU A 390 17.46 -11.11 -33.74
N ASP A 391 18.37 -10.21 -34.12
CA ASP A 391 19.42 -10.49 -35.11
C ASP A 391 20.42 -11.54 -34.56
N PRO A 392 20.52 -12.73 -35.17
CA PRO A 392 21.42 -13.79 -34.72
C PRO A 392 22.90 -13.42 -34.78
N GLU A 393 23.33 -12.64 -35.78
CA GLU A 393 24.74 -12.25 -35.96
C GLU A 393 25.13 -11.20 -34.92
N GLN A 394 24.30 -10.15 -34.78
CA GLN A 394 24.45 -9.13 -33.75
C GLN A 394 24.46 -9.76 -32.35
N ARG A 395 23.56 -10.72 -32.10
CA ARG A 395 23.48 -11.44 -30.82
C ARG A 395 24.79 -12.15 -30.46
N GLU A 396 25.39 -12.89 -31.39
CA GLU A 396 26.64 -13.60 -31.11
C GLU A 396 27.82 -12.62 -30.95
N GLN A 397 27.84 -11.53 -31.72
CA GLN A 397 28.82 -10.45 -31.53
C GLN A 397 28.69 -9.80 -30.14
N ILE A 398 27.47 -9.45 -29.72
CA ILE A 398 27.19 -8.89 -28.39
C ILE A 398 27.63 -9.86 -27.29
N LYS A 399 27.27 -11.16 -27.40
CA LYS A 399 27.69 -12.17 -26.42
C LYS A 399 29.21 -12.27 -26.33
N ARG A 400 29.92 -12.19 -27.46
CA ARG A 400 31.40 -12.19 -27.47
C ARG A 400 31.96 -10.97 -26.73
N VAL A 401 31.50 -9.76 -27.07
CA VAL A 401 31.93 -8.51 -26.41
C VAL A 401 31.62 -8.53 -24.90
N LEU A 402 30.44 -9.01 -24.52
CA LEU A 402 30.04 -9.15 -23.12
C LEU A 402 30.94 -10.13 -22.35
N ARG A 403 31.33 -11.25 -22.97
CA ARG A 403 32.29 -12.20 -22.39
C ARG A 403 33.68 -11.58 -22.22
N GLU A 404 34.18 -10.88 -23.24
CA GLU A 404 35.46 -10.18 -23.20
C GLU A 404 35.51 -9.09 -22.11
N ARG A 405 34.36 -8.45 -21.82
CA ARG A 405 34.20 -7.49 -20.72
C ARG A 405 33.98 -8.12 -19.33
N GLY A 406 33.96 -9.45 -19.23
CA GLY A 406 33.65 -10.14 -17.96
C GLY A 406 32.20 -9.92 -17.48
N ASN A 407 31.28 -9.57 -18.39
CA ASN A 407 29.86 -9.36 -18.10
C ASN A 407 28.95 -10.21 -19.01
N PRO A 408 29.09 -11.55 -19.04
CA PRO A 408 28.43 -12.41 -20.04
C PRO A 408 26.89 -12.36 -19.99
N LYS A 409 26.30 -11.92 -18.87
CA LYS A 409 24.85 -11.77 -18.69
C LYS A 409 24.37 -10.32 -18.86
N ASN A 410 25.24 -9.39 -19.28
CA ASN A 410 24.93 -7.97 -19.37
C ASN A 410 24.31 -7.39 -18.08
N GLY A 411 24.85 -7.77 -16.92
CA GLY A 411 24.36 -7.33 -15.61
C GLY A 411 22.99 -7.90 -15.20
N LEU A 412 22.41 -8.81 -15.98
CA LEU A 412 21.18 -9.48 -15.56
C LEU A 412 21.43 -10.38 -14.35
N THR A 413 20.62 -10.20 -13.31
CA THR A 413 20.73 -10.94 -12.06
C THR A 413 19.36 -11.34 -11.52
N LEU A 414 19.36 -12.42 -10.76
CA LEU A 414 18.27 -12.71 -9.83
C LEU A 414 18.29 -11.65 -8.73
N PHE A 415 17.11 -11.24 -8.29
CA PHE A 415 16.87 -10.25 -7.24
C PHE A 415 17.66 -8.94 -7.48
N PRO A 416 17.41 -8.22 -8.59
CA PRO A 416 18.11 -6.97 -8.89
C PRO A 416 17.68 -5.88 -7.90
N ARG A 417 18.60 -5.43 -7.07
CA ARG A 417 18.45 -4.33 -6.10
C ARG A 417 19.28 -3.11 -6.48
N LEU A 418 20.31 -3.33 -7.30
CA LEU A 418 21.27 -2.35 -7.76
C LEU A 418 20.89 -1.86 -9.17
N PHE A 419 19.65 -1.41 -9.35
CA PHE A 419 19.16 -0.90 -10.63
C PHE A 419 18.65 0.53 -10.47
N SER A 420 18.96 1.39 -11.42
CA SER A 420 18.31 2.70 -11.52
C SER A 420 18.45 3.27 -12.92
N LYS A 421 17.47 4.10 -13.30
CA LYS A 421 17.45 4.84 -14.57
C LYS A 421 18.07 6.23 -14.45
N ALA A 422 18.34 6.71 -13.24
CA ALA A 422 18.92 8.04 -13.04
C ALA A 422 20.44 8.02 -13.26
N ASP A 423 20.95 9.01 -13.98
CA ASP A 423 22.34 9.04 -14.48
C ASP A 423 23.41 9.09 -13.38
N ASN A 424 23.09 9.63 -12.22
CA ASN A 424 23.99 9.78 -11.07
C ASN A 424 23.98 8.55 -10.13
N HIS A 425 23.01 7.66 -10.24
CA HIS A 425 22.86 6.51 -9.34
C HIS A 425 23.92 5.42 -9.53
N PRO A 426 24.37 5.07 -10.76
CA PRO A 426 25.47 4.14 -10.98
C PRO A 426 26.73 4.48 -10.17
N GLN A 427 27.11 5.76 -10.11
CA GLN A 427 28.28 6.23 -9.39
C GLN A 427 28.08 6.09 -7.87
N ILE A 428 26.87 6.36 -7.36
CA ILE A 428 26.55 6.20 -5.94
C ILE A 428 26.62 4.72 -5.54
N TYR A 429 26.10 3.81 -6.36
CA TYR A 429 26.24 2.38 -6.13
C TYR A 429 27.72 1.97 -6.08
N ARG A 430 28.53 2.46 -7.03
CA ARG A 430 29.98 2.18 -7.06
C ARG A 430 30.69 2.68 -5.81
N GLN A 431 30.42 3.92 -5.40
CA GLN A 431 31.04 4.52 -4.21
C GLN A 431 30.66 3.77 -2.93
N ARG A 432 29.37 3.48 -2.72
CA ARG A 432 28.89 2.85 -1.48
C ARG A 432 29.27 1.38 -1.33
N LEU A 433 29.37 0.65 -2.44
CA LEU A 433 29.76 -0.76 -2.42
C LEU A 433 31.24 -0.97 -2.75
N ASN A 434 32.01 0.10 -2.94
CA ASN A 434 33.43 0.09 -3.29
C ASN A 434 33.73 -0.75 -4.55
N PHE A 435 32.90 -0.60 -5.58
CA PHE A 435 33.11 -1.28 -6.86
C PHE A 435 34.29 -0.68 -7.63
N GLY A 436 35.11 -1.54 -8.23
CA GLY A 436 36.04 -1.12 -9.28
C GLY A 436 35.31 -0.52 -10.50
N ALA A 437 36.00 0.28 -11.31
CA ALA A 437 35.40 0.98 -12.46
C ALA A 437 34.71 0.03 -13.48
N LYS A 438 35.24 -1.19 -13.64
CA LYS A 438 34.74 -2.22 -14.55
C LYS A 438 34.07 -3.40 -13.84
N GLU A 439 33.92 -3.33 -12.52
CA GLU A 439 33.35 -4.41 -11.75
C GLU A 439 31.82 -4.46 -11.91
N ASN A 440 31.29 -5.69 -12.02
CA ASN A 440 29.87 -5.96 -12.17
C ASN A 440 29.26 -6.46 -10.85
N PRO A 441 28.03 -6.05 -10.51
CA PRO A 441 27.35 -6.57 -9.34
C PRO A 441 27.12 -8.08 -9.40
N SER A 442 27.37 -8.75 -8.28
CA SER A 442 27.03 -10.15 -8.08
C SER A 442 25.68 -10.26 -7.36
N PHE A 443 25.14 -11.47 -7.24
CA PHE A 443 23.98 -11.71 -6.37
C PHE A 443 24.28 -11.27 -4.93
N GLY A 444 25.48 -11.56 -4.42
CA GLY A 444 25.92 -11.14 -3.08
C GLY A 444 25.90 -9.62 -2.89
N HIS A 445 26.28 -8.84 -3.91
CA HIS A 445 26.19 -7.38 -3.86
C HIS A 445 24.74 -6.87 -3.75
N ASN A 446 23.80 -7.51 -4.46
CA ASN A 446 22.38 -7.16 -4.37
C ASN A 446 21.80 -7.50 -2.99
N VAL A 447 22.17 -8.67 -2.44
CA VAL A 447 21.77 -9.06 -1.08
C VAL A 447 22.35 -8.12 -0.04
N LYS A 448 23.65 -7.78 -0.15
CA LYS A 448 24.30 -6.80 0.73
C LYS A 448 23.58 -5.44 0.68
N TRP A 449 23.31 -4.93 -0.51
CA TRP A 449 22.57 -3.68 -0.69
C TRP A 449 21.16 -3.72 -0.10
N PHE A 450 20.45 -4.82 -0.30
CA PHE A 450 19.14 -5.03 0.30
C PHE A 450 19.20 -4.92 1.81
N PHE A 451 20.13 -5.62 2.48
CA PHE A 451 20.21 -5.60 3.94
C PHE A 451 20.76 -4.28 4.50
N GLU A 452 21.80 -3.70 3.90
CA GLU A 452 22.44 -2.48 4.42
C GLU A 452 21.63 -1.22 4.10
N ARG A 453 21.22 -1.05 2.84
CA ARG A 453 20.55 0.18 2.40
C ARG A 453 19.04 0.07 2.48
N GLN A 454 18.43 -0.92 1.83
CA GLN A 454 16.97 -0.97 1.71
C GLN A 454 16.30 -1.39 3.03
N LEU A 455 16.79 -2.41 3.71
CA LEU A 455 16.31 -2.79 5.04
C LEU A 455 16.97 -1.97 6.14
N GLY A 456 18.29 -1.83 6.17
CA GLY A 456 18.99 -1.15 7.25
C GLY A 456 18.65 0.34 7.32
N TYR A 457 19.08 1.09 6.30
CA TYR A 457 18.94 2.54 6.28
C TYR A 457 17.51 3.02 5.97
N MET A 458 16.82 2.43 4.98
CA MET A 458 15.51 2.92 4.55
C MET A 458 14.35 2.42 5.43
N TYR A 459 14.48 1.28 6.10
CA TYR A 459 13.39 0.70 6.91
C TYR A 459 13.72 0.65 8.41
N PHE A 460 14.76 -0.10 8.81
CA PHE A 460 15.09 -0.34 10.22
C PHE A 460 15.50 0.93 10.95
N ARG A 461 16.09 1.91 10.26
CA ARG A 461 16.36 3.23 10.84
C ARG A 461 15.09 3.91 11.33
N TYR A 462 14.07 4.00 10.46
CA TYR A 462 12.78 4.60 10.81
C TYR A 462 11.98 3.74 11.78
N PHE A 463 12.03 2.42 11.64
CA PHE A 463 11.50 1.51 12.64
C PHE A 463 12.10 1.83 14.02
N LEU A 464 13.42 1.98 14.13
CA LEU A 464 14.09 2.29 15.39
C LEU A 464 13.87 3.74 15.86
N TRP A 465 13.52 4.70 15.00
CA TRP A 465 13.05 6.01 15.48
C TRP A 465 11.83 5.85 16.39
N ASN A 466 10.87 5.03 15.96
CA ASN A 466 9.63 4.82 16.71
C ASN A 466 9.82 4.09 18.05
N PHE A 467 10.87 3.28 18.22
CA PHE A 467 11.06 2.47 19.44
C PHE A 467 12.30 2.80 20.27
N GLY A 468 13.35 3.33 19.65
CA GLY A 468 14.60 3.72 20.29
C GLY A 468 14.77 5.23 20.44
N GLY A 469 14.12 5.98 19.56
CA GLY A 469 14.21 7.43 19.46
C GLY A 469 15.13 7.86 18.32
N ARG A 470 15.07 9.15 17.95
CA ARG A 470 15.79 9.74 16.83
C ARG A 470 16.71 10.86 17.27
N GLU A 471 17.82 11.01 16.55
CA GLU A 471 18.82 12.04 16.83
C GLU A 471 18.32 13.46 16.53
N SER A 472 17.55 13.61 15.45
CA SER A 472 16.96 14.87 14.99
C SER A 472 15.87 14.62 13.94
N ASP A 473 15.19 15.67 13.51
CA ASP A 473 14.28 15.74 12.36
C ASP A 473 14.98 16.06 11.01
N ILE A 474 16.31 16.17 11.01
CA ILE A 474 17.12 16.44 9.81
C ILE A 474 17.21 15.20 8.92
N GLU A 475 17.13 15.39 7.60
CA GLU A 475 17.30 14.30 6.63
C GLU A 475 18.62 13.56 6.85
N GLY A 476 18.57 12.23 6.85
CA GLY A 476 19.75 11.39 7.11
C GLY A 476 19.96 11.03 8.58
N ALA A 477 19.24 11.65 9.53
CA ALA A 477 19.42 11.40 10.96
C ALA A 477 19.31 9.91 11.35
N THR A 478 20.08 9.50 12.35
CA THR A 478 20.06 8.12 12.85
C THR A 478 19.08 7.95 14.01
N TYR A 479 18.78 6.70 14.37
CA TYR A 479 18.16 6.36 15.65
C TYR A 479 19.18 6.45 16.78
N LEU A 480 18.71 6.62 18.02
CA LEU A 480 19.55 6.64 19.20
C LEU A 480 19.64 5.27 19.87
N ARG A 481 20.80 4.97 20.45
CA ARG A 481 21.06 3.82 21.31
C ARG A 481 20.78 4.18 22.77
N PRO A 482 20.54 3.21 23.67
CA PRO A 482 20.16 3.48 25.06
C PRO A 482 21.16 4.32 25.87
N TRP A 483 22.44 4.31 25.51
CA TRP A 483 23.49 5.08 26.20
C TRP A 483 23.75 6.46 25.60
N GLU A 484 23.10 6.84 24.49
CA GLU A 484 23.28 8.13 23.80
C GLU A 484 22.34 9.21 24.37
N VAL A 485 22.45 9.42 25.69
CA VAL A 485 21.56 10.30 26.47
C VAL A 485 22.06 11.75 26.48
N SER A 486 23.38 11.95 26.52
CA SER A 486 23.95 13.28 26.63
C SER A 486 23.96 13.99 25.28
N THR A 487 23.52 15.24 25.28
CA THR A 487 23.73 16.16 24.15
C THR A 487 25.07 16.91 24.27
N LYS A 488 25.79 16.78 25.39
CA LYS A 488 27.07 17.48 25.59
C LYS A 488 28.09 17.02 24.55
N GLY A 489 28.64 17.98 23.81
CA GLY A 489 29.65 17.74 22.78
C GLY A 489 29.09 17.53 21.37
N LEU A 490 27.75 17.51 21.20
CA LEU A 490 27.14 17.55 19.85
C LEU A 490 27.28 18.94 19.23
N PRO A 491 27.20 19.08 17.89
CA PRO A 491 27.03 20.38 17.24
C PRO A 491 25.82 21.15 17.79
N HIS A 492 25.89 22.49 17.82
CA HIS A 492 24.85 23.35 18.37
C HIS A 492 23.45 23.08 17.79
N GLU A 493 23.37 22.76 16.50
CA GLU A 493 22.13 22.40 15.81
C GLU A 493 21.47 21.15 16.38
N LEU A 494 22.25 20.10 16.69
CA LEU A 494 21.76 18.86 17.28
C LEU A 494 21.50 18.98 18.78
N GLN A 495 22.30 19.77 19.50
CA GLN A 495 22.11 19.99 20.94
C GLN A 495 20.75 20.60 21.27
N ASN A 496 20.28 21.51 20.41
CA ASN A 496 19.04 22.26 20.60
C ASN A 496 17.90 21.76 19.68
N ASN A 497 18.09 20.63 19.00
CA ASN A 497 17.10 20.09 18.08
C ASN A 497 15.88 19.54 18.84
N LYS A 498 14.71 20.14 18.62
CA LYS A 498 13.45 19.71 19.26
C LYS A 498 12.93 18.37 18.74
N GLY A 499 13.37 17.93 17.57
CA GLY A 499 13.06 16.63 17.00
C GLY A 499 13.80 15.48 17.67
N ARG A 500 14.84 15.74 18.49
CA ARG A 500 15.54 14.70 19.24
C ARG A 500 14.66 14.09 20.32
N ASN A 501 14.53 12.77 20.33
CA ASN A 501 13.84 12.02 21.40
C ASN A 501 14.61 10.73 21.73
N GLN A 502 14.46 10.21 22.95
CA GLN A 502 15.18 9.02 23.43
C GLN A 502 14.21 8.14 24.22
N TYR A 503 14.02 6.91 23.75
CA TYR A 503 13.09 5.94 24.34
C TYR A 503 13.81 4.78 25.05
N PHE A 504 15.15 4.78 25.07
CA PHE A 504 15.99 3.77 25.73
C PHE A 504 15.73 2.34 25.24
N TRP A 505 15.11 2.21 24.06
CA TRP A 505 14.64 0.96 23.48
C TRP A 505 13.59 0.23 24.33
N LEU A 506 13.02 0.88 25.36
CA LEU A 506 12.01 0.28 26.24
C LEU A 506 10.77 -0.16 25.44
N PRO A 507 10.20 0.65 24.52
CA PRO A 507 9.13 0.20 23.65
C PRO A 507 9.49 -1.05 22.85
N LEU A 508 10.71 -1.13 22.29
CA LEU A 508 11.17 -2.30 21.52
C LEU A 508 11.22 -3.55 22.39
N PHE A 509 11.75 -3.45 23.61
CA PHE A 509 11.79 -4.56 24.55
C PHE A 509 10.38 -5.07 24.89
N LEU A 510 9.41 -4.16 25.09
CA LEU A 510 8.01 -4.53 25.34
C LEU A 510 7.39 -5.25 24.13
N VAL A 511 7.69 -4.82 22.90
CA VAL A 511 7.25 -5.51 21.67
C VAL A 511 7.83 -6.92 21.62
N ILE A 512 9.13 -7.09 21.86
CA ILE A 512 9.79 -8.41 21.83
C ILE A 512 9.19 -9.33 22.90
N LEU A 513 9.03 -8.84 24.13
CA LEU A 513 8.41 -9.61 25.22
C LEU A 513 6.96 -9.98 24.87
N GLY A 514 6.20 -9.05 24.27
CA GLY A 514 4.85 -9.27 23.79
C GLY A 514 4.78 -10.36 22.72
N LEU A 515 5.71 -10.37 21.76
CA LEU A 515 5.80 -11.40 20.71
C LEU A 515 6.16 -12.78 21.29
N ILE A 516 7.12 -12.85 22.22
CA ILE A 516 7.48 -14.10 22.91
C ILE A 516 6.28 -14.63 23.71
N PHE A 517 5.60 -13.75 24.44
CA PHE A 517 4.39 -14.10 25.18
C PHE A 517 3.28 -14.59 24.26
N LEU A 518 3.02 -13.90 23.15
CA LEU A 518 2.01 -14.27 22.17
C LEU A 518 2.32 -15.63 21.53
N PHE A 519 3.59 -15.88 21.14
CA PHE A 519 4.00 -17.17 20.61
C PHE A 519 3.76 -18.33 21.59
N GLY A 520 4.03 -18.09 22.88
CA GLY A 520 3.81 -19.08 23.94
C GLY A 520 2.33 -19.35 24.24
N LYS A 521 1.45 -18.35 24.07
CA LYS A 521 0.02 -18.46 24.40
C LYS A 521 -0.89 -18.78 23.23
N ASP A 522 -0.63 -18.20 22.06
CA ASP A 522 -1.43 -18.36 20.85
C ASP A 522 -0.55 -18.24 19.58
N ARG A 523 -0.14 -19.41 19.08
CA ARG A 523 0.69 -19.52 17.88
C ARG A 523 -0.02 -19.07 16.60
N GLN A 524 -1.35 -19.16 16.55
CA GLN A 524 -2.12 -18.74 15.38
C GLN A 524 -2.15 -17.21 15.30
N ALA A 525 -2.49 -16.56 16.42
CA ALA A 525 -2.44 -15.11 16.53
C ALA A 525 -1.02 -14.57 16.29
N PHE A 526 0.01 -15.23 16.84
CA PHE A 526 1.41 -14.90 16.55
C PHE A 526 1.71 -14.94 15.05
N ALA A 527 1.32 -16.02 14.36
CA ALA A 527 1.55 -16.16 12.93
C ALA A 527 0.82 -15.07 12.13
N ILE A 528 -0.42 -14.74 12.49
CA ILE A 528 -1.21 -13.69 11.81
C ILE A 528 -0.59 -12.31 12.01
N VAL A 529 -0.26 -11.93 13.25
CA VAL A 529 0.34 -10.62 13.57
C VAL A 529 1.73 -10.50 12.95
N GLY A 530 2.55 -11.56 13.02
CA GLY A 530 3.87 -11.61 12.38
C GLY A 530 3.78 -11.50 10.86
N LEU A 531 2.78 -12.14 10.24
CA LEU A 531 2.55 -12.03 8.80
C LEU A 531 2.17 -10.59 8.42
N LEU A 532 1.25 -9.96 9.15
CA LEU A 532 0.89 -8.56 8.93
C LEU A 532 2.13 -7.66 8.99
N TYR A 533 2.96 -7.79 10.03
CA TYR A 533 4.21 -7.03 10.17
C TYR A 533 5.19 -7.23 9.00
N ILE A 534 5.39 -8.48 8.55
CA ILE A 534 6.27 -8.76 7.41
C ILE A 534 5.74 -8.10 6.14
N PHE A 535 4.43 -8.14 5.92
CA PHE A 535 3.80 -7.63 4.71
C PHE A 535 3.63 -6.12 4.67
N THR A 536 3.40 -5.47 5.81
CA THR A 536 3.33 -4.00 5.93
C THR A 536 4.71 -3.35 6.09
N GLY A 537 5.79 -4.13 6.23
CA GLY A 537 7.15 -3.63 6.32
C GLY A 537 8.07 -4.22 5.26
N ILE A 538 8.68 -5.37 5.57
CA ILE A 538 9.75 -6.00 4.76
C ILE A 538 9.30 -6.27 3.31
N ALA A 539 8.07 -6.77 3.10
CA ALA A 539 7.57 -7.05 1.75
C ALA A 539 7.41 -5.77 0.92
N LEU A 540 7.02 -4.65 1.54
CA LEU A 540 6.96 -3.35 0.86
C LEU A 540 8.36 -2.88 0.44
N VAL A 541 9.38 -3.08 1.27
CA VAL A 541 10.77 -2.76 0.89
C VAL A 541 11.19 -3.54 -0.36
N VAL A 542 10.86 -4.84 -0.43
CA VAL A 542 11.12 -5.66 -1.61
C VAL A 542 10.37 -5.13 -2.83
N PHE A 543 9.09 -4.79 -2.67
CA PHE A 543 8.21 -4.31 -3.74
C PHE A 543 8.61 -2.92 -4.27
N LEU A 544 8.94 -1.98 -3.38
CA LEU A 544 9.35 -0.63 -3.76
C LEU A 544 10.70 -0.64 -4.46
N ASN A 545 11.60 -1.57 -4.09
CA ASN A 545 12.95 -1.70 -4.64
C ASN A 545 13.66 -0.34 -4.78
N SER A 546 13.72 0.39 -3.66
CA SER A 546 14.15 1.79 -3.67
C SER A 546 15.60 1.96 -4.21
N PRO A 547 15.84 2.97 -5.07
CA PRO A 547 17.16 3.40 -5.54
C PRO A 547 18.03 3.97 -4.40
N PRO A 548 19.31 4.31 -4.66
CA PRO A 548 20.26 4.76 -3.64
C PRO A 548 19.90 6.08 -3.00
N VAL A 549 19.18 6.92 -3.73
CA VAL A 549 18.61 8.19 -3.29
C VAL A 549 17.17 8.17 -3.73
N GLU A 550 16.25 8.32 -2.78
CA GLU A 550 14.84 8.58 -3.08
C GLU A 550 14.61 10.08 -2.87
N PRO A 551 14.15 10.83 -3.88
CA PRO A 551 13.76 12.24 -3.70
C PRO A 551 12.69 12.40 -2.60
N ARG A 552 11.93 11.33 -2.32
CA ARG A 552 10.88 11.23 -1.31
C ARG A 552 11.28 10.31 -0.14
N GLU A 553 12.52 10.36 0.32
CA GLU A 553 12.98 9.54 1.46
C GLU A 553 12.27 9.98 2.76
N ARG A 554 11.19 9.27 3.16
CA ARG A 554 10.44 9.52 4.40
C ARG A 554 9.97 8.23 5.05
N ASP A 555 9.64 8.34 6.33
CA ASP A 555 9.22 7.25 7.21
C ASP A 555 7.75 6.85 7.03
N TYR A 556 6.88 7.75 6.56
CA TYR A 556 5.44 7.50 6.42
C TYR A 556 5.09 6.32 5.50
N ILE A 557 5.99 5.92 4.61
CA ILE A 557 5.79 4.79 3.69
C ILE A 557 5.70 3.45 4.46
N TYR A 558 6.22 3.42 5.68
CA TYR A 558 6.32 2.24 6.54
C TYR A 558 5.50 2.36 7.85
N VAL A 559 4.53 3.29 7.89
CA VAL A 559 3.66 3.56 9.07
C VAL A 559 2.68 2.44 9.36
#